data_AF-A0A3A4AWR0-F1
#
_entry.id   AF-A0A3A4AWR0-F1
#
_cell.length_a   1.000
_cell.length_b   1.000
_cell.length_c   1.000
_cell.angle_alpha   90.00
_cell.angle_beta   90.00
_cell.angle_gamma   90.00
#
_symmetry.space_group_name_H-M   'P 1'
#
loop_
_entity.id
_entity.type
_entity.pdbx_description
1 polymer ?
#
loop_
_entity_poly.entity_id
_entity_poly.type
_entity_poly.pdbx_seq_one_letter_code
_entity_poly.pdbx_strand_id
1 'polypeptide(L)' 'MHSLFRKTRRNNPEPANQAPARFPQRWALILSIATALGVLVGVTSANVASGIATGVALVALLHTIIE' A
#
# COMPACT_ATOMS: atom_id res chain seq x y z
N MET A 1 -23.11 6.11 44.43
CA MET A 1 -22.24 6.67 43.37
C MET A 1 -21.30 5.57 42.90
N HIS A 2 -21.52 5.09 41.67
CA HIS A 2 -20.62 4.19 40.97
C HIS A 2 -19.34 4.93 40.57
N SER A 3 -18.18 4.34 40.83
CA SER A 3 -17.08 4.31 39.84
C SER A 3 -16.04 3.30 40.30
N LEU A 4 -16.16 2.11 39.74
CA LEU A 4 -15.18 1.04 39.83
C LEU A 4 -13.95 1.45 39.01
N PHE A 5 -13.03 2.19 39.62
CA PHE A 5 -11.65 2.29 39.16
C PHE A 5 -10.92 0.96 39.39
N ARG A 6 -11.39 -0.10 38.74
CA ARG A 6 -10.61 -1.32 38.53
C ARG A 6 -9.99 -1.17 37.16
N LYS A 7 -8.82 -0.54 37.15
CA LYS A 7 -7.86 -0.55 36.05
C LYS A 7 -7.61 -2.02 35.70
N THR A 8 -8.38 -2.52 34.74
CA THR A 8 -8.17 -3.82 34.10
C THR A 8 -6.80 -3.73 33.44
N ARG A 9 -5.76 -4.05 34.21
CA ARG A 9 -4.41 -4.32 33.75
C ARG A 9 -4.51 -5.60 32.93
N ARG A 10 -5.07 -5.45 31.72
CA ARG A 10 -5.07 -6.46 30.69
C ARG A 10 -3.60 -6.70 30.39
N ASN A 11 -3.11 -7.86 30.81
CA ASN A 11 -1.91 -8.49 30.29
C ASN A 11 -2.05 -8.57 28.77
N ASN A 12 -1.76 -7.48 28.08
CA ASN A 12 -1.48 -7.53 26.67
C ASN A 12 0.00 -7.88 26.59
N PRO A 13 0.40 -9.10 26.17
CA PRO A 13 1.75 -9.26 25.69
C PRO A 13 1.88 -8.30 24.52
N GLU A 14 2.59 -7.21 24.76
CA GLU A 14 3.11 -6.34 23.72
C GLU A 14 3.80 -7.27 22.71
N PRO A 15 3.39 -7.32 21.43
CA PRO A 15 4.29 -7.87 20.43
C PRO A 15 5.47 -6.90 20.33
N ALA A 16 6.45 -7.13 21.20
CA ALA A 16 7.80 -6.62 21.09
C ALA A 16 8.38 -7.18 19.78
N ASN A 17 8.08 -6.55 18.64
CA ASN A 17 8.81 -6.61 17.36
C ASN A 17 7.96 -6.19 16.15
N GLN A 18 7.30 -5.03 16.22
CA GLN A 18 6.92 -4.33 15.00
C GLN A 18 7.29 -2.87 15.14
N ALA A 19 8.60 -2.58 15.13
CA ALA A 19 9.05 -1.31 14.56
C ALA A 19 8.36 -1.25 13.18
N PRO A 20 7.44 -0.30 12.92
CA PRO A 20 6.78 -0.28 11.64
C PRO A 20 7.88 0.10 10.64
N ALA A 21 8.30 -0.88 9.84
CA ALA A 21 8.98 -0.63 8.58
C ALA A 21 7.96 0.13 7.71
N ARG A 22 7.78 1.43 7.96
CA ARG A 22 6.83 2.33 7.27
C ARG A 22 7.22 2.56 5.79
N PHE A 23 8.23 1.85 5.32
CA PHE A 23 8.68 1.71 3.94
C PHE A 23 8.90 0.21 3.75
N PRO A 24 7.96 -0.54 3.12
CA PRO A 24 7.69 -0.45 1.67
C PRO A 24 6.22 -0.72 1.24
N GLN A 25 5.24 -0.70 2.17
CA GLN A 25 3.84 -1.07 1.83
C GLN A 25 3.21 -0.15 0.78
N ARG A 26 3.52 1.15 0.83
CA ARG A 26 3.03 2.13 -0.15
C ARG A 26 3.53 1.78 -1.56
N TRP A 27 4.81 1.45 -1.70
CA TRP A 27 5.41 1.03 -2.97
C TRP A 27 4.81 -0.28 -3.50
N ALA A 28 4.53 -1.25 -2.64
CA ALA A 28 3.85 -2.48 -3.04
C ALA A 28 2.44 -2.21 -3.62
N LEU A 29 1.71 -1.26 -3.04
CA LEU A 29 0.41 -0.82 -3.57
C LEU A 29 0.54 -0.10 -4.91
N ILE A 30 1.50 0.83 -5.03
CA ILE A 30 1.74 1.55 -6.28
C ILE A 30 2.08 0.58 -7.41
N LEU A 31 3.01 -0.34 -7.17
CA LEU A 31 3.45 -1.32 -8.17
C LEU A 31 2.33 -2.28 -8.56
N SER A 32 1.53 -2.76 -7.60
CA SER A 32 0.43 -3.67 -7.90
C SER A 32 -0.67 -2.99 -8.73
N ILE A 33 -1.06 -1.77 -8.38
CA ILE A 33 -2.07 -1.00 -9.14
C ILE A 33 -1.54 -0.65 -10.54
N ALA A 34 -0.30 -0.14 -10.62
CA ALA A 34 0.29 0.23 -11.90
C ALA A 34 0.49 -0.98 -12.82
N THR A 35 0.89 -2.13 -12.28
CA THR A 35 1.02 -3.37 -13.06
C THR A 35 -0.34 -3.86 -13.55
N ALA A 36 -1.36 -3.88 -12.68
CA ALA A 36 -2.70 -4.31 -13.06
C ALA A 36 -3.30 -3.44 -14.18
N LEU A 37 -3.17 -2.12 -14.06
CA LEU A 37 -3.64 -1.18 -15.07
C LEU A 37 -2.82 -1.22 -16.36
N GLY A 38 -1.49 -1.34 -16.25
CA GLY A 38 -0.61 -1.48 -17.42
C GLY A 38 -0.91 -2.76 -18.21
N VAL A 39 -1.11 -3.90 -17.52
CA VAL A 39 -1.52 -5.16 -18.16
C VAL A 39 -2.90 -5.01 -18.82
N LEU A 40 -3.87 -4.42 -18.13
CA LEU A 40 -5.21 -4.20 -18.68
C LEU A 40 -5.17 -3.37 -19.96
N VAL A 41 -4.41 -2.27 -19.98
CA VAL A 41 -4.26 -1.43 -21.18
C VAL A 41 -3.51 -2.16 -22.28
N GLY A 42 -2.45 -2.90 -21.96
CA GLY A 42 -1.71 -3.68 -22.96
C GLY A 42 -2.57 -4.74 -23.64
N VAL A 43 -3.41 -5.44 -22.87
CA VAL A 43 -4.34 -6.45 -23.40
C VAL A 43 -5.45 -5.81 -24.22
N THR A 44 -6.11 -4.76 -23.71
CA THR A 44 -7.25 -4.11 -24.38
C THR A 44 -6.85 -3.39 -25.67
N SER A 45 -5.63 -2.87 -25.75
CA SER A 45 -5.13 -2.19 -26.95
C SER A 45 -4.37 -3.11 -27.92
N ALA A 46 -4.22 -4.40 -27.59
CA ALA A 46 -3.38 -5.37 -28.32
C ALA A 46 -1.96 -4.85 -28.61
N ASN A 47 -1.45 -3.95 -27.75
CA ASN A 47 -0.16 -3.31 -27.89
C ASN A 47 0.56 -3.33 -26.53
N VAL A 48 1.66 -4.06 -26.46
CA VAL A 48 2.40 -4.19 -25.20
C VAL A 48 3.06 -2.86 -24.80
N ALA A 49 3.43 -2.03 -25.77
CA ALA A 49 4.11 -0.76 -25.51
C ALA A 49 3.20 0.26 -24.80
N SER A 50 1.92 0.32 -25.16
CA SER A 50 0.94 1.19 -24.48
C SER A 50 0.70 0.73 -23.03
N GLY A 51 0.68 -0.58 -22.78
CA GLY A 51 0.59 -1.14 -21.43
C GLY A 51 1.77 -0.74 -20.54
N ILE A 52 3.00 -0.88 -21.07
CA ILE A 52 4.22 -0.47 -20.36
C ILE A 52 4.23 1.04 -20.10
N ALA A 53 3.92 1.86 -21.12
CA ALA A 53 3.88 3.31 -20.98
C ALA A 53 2.88 3.75 -19.90
N THR A 54 1.70 3.12 -19.86
CA THR A 54 0.68 3.42 -18.86
C THR A 54 1.12 3.01 -17.46
N GLY A 55 1.73 1.84 -17.30
CA GLY A 55 2.27 1.38 -16.02
C GLY A 55 3.35 2.33 -15.48
N VAL A 56 4.31 2.73 -16.31
CA VAL A 56 5.37 3.68 -15.92
C VAL A 56 4.79 5.05 -15.56
N ALA A 57 3.84 5.56 -16.36
CA ALA A 57 3.17 6.82 -16.08
C ALA A 57 2.41 6.80 -14.75
N LEU A 58 1.74 5.69 -14.43
CA LEU A 58 1.05 5.49 -13.15
C LEU A 58 2.03 5.43 -11.97
N VAL A 59 3.13 4.70 -12.10
CA VAL A 59 4.16 4.67 -11.04
C VAL A 59 4.71 6.07 -10.79
N ALA A 60 5.07 6.81 -11.84
CA ALA A 60 5.57 8.17 -11.72
C ALA A 60 4.54 9.11 -11.08
N LEU A 61 3.27 9.03 -11.49
CA LEU A 61 2.19 9.84 -10.93
C LEU A 61 1.96 9.54 -9.45
N LEU A 62 1.84 8.26 -9.08
CA LEU A 62 1.63 7.89 -7.69
C LEU A 62 2.85 8.22 -6.82
N HIS A 63 4.06 8.15 -7.38
CA HIS A 63 5.28 8.59 -6.72
C HIS A 63 5.22 10.09 -6.38
N THR A 64 4.87 10.93 -7.35
CA THR A 64 4.75 12.40 -7.15
C THR A 64 3.66 12.83 -6.18
N ILE A 65 2.69 11.97 -5.87
CA ILE A 65 1.64 12.26 -4.88
C ILE A 65 2.10 11.90 -3.47
N ILE A 66 3.02 10.94 -3.36
CA ILE A 66 3.47 10.36 -2.10
C ILE A 66 4.74 11.02 -1.56
N GLU A 67 5.58 11.54 -2.46
CA GLU A 67 6.71 12.44 -2.15
C GLU A 67 6.30 13.91 -2.19
#